data_AF-A0A844TZK4-F1
#
_entry.id   AF-A0A844TZK4-F1
#
_cell.length_a   1.000
_cell.length_b   1.000
_cell.length_c   1.000
_cell.angle_alpha   90.00
_cell.angle_beta   90.00
_cell.angle_gamma   90.00
#
_symmetry.space_group_name_H-M   'P 1'
#
loop_
_entity.id
_entity.type
_entity.pdbx_description
1 polymer ?
#
loop_
_entity_poly.entity_id
_entity_poly.type
_entity_poly.pdbx_seq_one_letter_code
_entity_poly.pdbx_strand_id
1 'polypeptide(L)'
;MLVHSFLVKKFYTDIERLLRADEKNVNKLTLYCGITLFAVFFMLSFIIKLFHLLFILEDQRIQIILFNEHFRAICSFSFLLTIVYTIYIYTRLNALAKNQQIVEQKVITGNVSAQFESLKNQLDPHFLFNSLNVLGALIEEDQDKAILFNQSLSRTYRYILDQKNKELVPLEEELAFARTYIELLQMRFEDSLT
;
A
#
# COMPACT_ATOMS: atom_id res chain seq x y z
N MET A 1 -21.36 -11.14 27.79
CA MET A 1 -21.57 -10.36 26.54
C MET A 1 -20.41 -9.38 26.25
N LEU A 2 -19.94 -8.58 27.22
CA LEU A 2 -18.82 -7.63 27.03
C LEU A 2 -17.45 -8.27 26.68
N VAL A 3 -17.10 -9.39 27.32
CA VAL A 3 -15.82 -10.10 27.07
C VAL A 3 -15.75 -10.67 25.64
N HIS A 4 -16.86 -11.16 25.11
CA HIS A 4 -16.96 -11.69 23.76
C HIS A 4 -16.79 -10.57 22.71
N SER A 5 -17.38 -9.39 22.94
CA SER A 5 -17.22 -8.23 22.06
C SER A 5 -15.77 -7.73 22.02
N PHE A 6 -15.11 -7.67 23.17
CA PHE A 6 -13.71 -7.23 23.28
C PHE A 6 -12.74 -8.20 22.60
N LEU A 7 -12.91 -9.52 22.80
CA LEU A 7 -12.06 -10.53 22.17
C LEU A 7 -12.22 -10.55 20.65
N VAL A 8 -13.46 -10.43 20.15
CA VAL A 8 -13.71 -10.34 18.70
C VAL A 8 -13.06 -9.08 18.11
N LYS A 9 -13.17 -7.94 18.78
CA LYS A 9 -12.58 -6.68 18.31
C LYS A 9 -11.05 -6.76 18.30
N LYS A 10 -10.45 -7.31 19.37
CA LYS A 10 -9.00 -7.52 19.49
C LYS A 10 -8.49 -8.48 18.40
N PHE A 11 -9.17 -9.60 18.19
CA PHE A 11 -8.85 -10.56 17.13
C PHE A 11 -8.90 -9.90 15.74
N TYR A 12 -9.91 -9.07 15.49
CA TYR A 12 -10.02 -8.34 14.22
C TYR A 12 -8.88 -7.33 14.03
N THR A 13 -8.52 -6.58 15.08
CA THR A 13 -7.40 -5.62 15.04
C THR A 13 -6.04 -6.31 14.89
N ASP A 14 -5.85 -7.48 15.50
CA ASP A 14 -4.62 -8.27 15.37
C ASP A 14 -4.49 -8.88 13.97
N ILE A 15 -5.60 -9.36 13.38
CA ILE A 15 -5.65 -9.77 11.96
C ILE A 15 -5.34 -8.56 11.05
N GLU A 16 -5.91 -7.39 11.33
CA GLU A 16 -5.66 -6.19 10.54
C GLU A 16 -4.20 -5.73 10.62
N ARG A 17 -3.55 -5.85 11.78
CA ARG A 17 -2.11 -5.59 11.93
C ARG A 17 -1.24 -6.61 11.20
N LEU A 18 -1.61 -7.88 11.25
CA LEU A 18 -0.91 -8.95 10.53
C LEU A 18 -1.09 -8.84 9.01
N LEU A 19 -2.23 -8.30 8.56
CA LEU A 19 -2.51 -7.99 7.15
C LEU A 19 -1.75 -6.76 6.64
N ARG A 20 -1.53 -5.75 7.49
CA ARG A 20 -0.68 -4.59 7.18
C ARG A 20 0.80 -4.97 7.09
N ALA A 21 1.20 -6.08 7.70
CA ALA A 21 2.56 -6.56 7.61
C ALA A 21 2.72 -7.38 6.32
N ASP A 22 3.75 -7.05 5.53
CA ASP A 22 4.31 -7.68 4.31
C ASP A 22 3.56 -8.93 3.75
N GLU A 23 3.42 -9.05 2.42
CA GLU A 23 2.71 -10.12 1.71
C GLU A 23 3.06 -11.55 2.21
N LYS A 24 4.29 -11.72 2.72
CA LYS A 24 4.78 -12.93 3.41
C LYS A 24 4.00 -13.33 4.67
N ASN A 25 3.46 -12.39 5.43
CA ASN A 25 2.69 -12.65 6.65
C ASN A 25 1.26 -13.08 6.34
N VAL A 26 0.66 -12.54 5.28
CA VAL A 26 -0.65 -13.01 4.78
C VAL A 26 -0.57 -14.47 4.32
N ASN A 27 0.50 -14.85 3.63
CA ASN A 27 0.75 -16.22 3.20
C ASN A 27 0.96 -17.18 4.38
N LYS A 28 1.67 -16.74 5.43
CA LYS A 28 1.84 -17.55 6.66
C LYS A 28 0.52 -17.73 7.40
N LEU A 29 -0.27 -16.66 7.56
CA LEU A 29 -1.53 -16.70 8.29
C LEU A 29 -2.56 -17.60 7.59
N THR A 30 -2.69 -17.47 6.27
CA THR A 30 -3.56 -18.34 5.46
C THR A 30 -3.15 -19.81 5.54
N LEU A 31 -1.85 -20.09 5.49
CA LEU A 31 -1.31 -21.44 5.66
C LEU A 31 -1.65 -22.02 7.05
N TYR A 32 -1.44 -21.26 8.13
CA TYR A 32 -1.76 -21.72 9.48
C TYR A 32 -3.26 -21.97 9.69
N CYS A 33 -4.12 -21.09 9.17
CA CYS A 33 -5.57 -21.29 9.24
C CYS A 33 -6.00 -22.54 8.44
N GLY A 34 -5.45 -22.76 7.25
CA GLY A 34 -5.73 -23.95 6.45
C GLY A 34 -5.27 -25.25 7.14
N ILE A 35 -4.06 -25.26 7.70
CA ILE A 35 -3.50 -26.42 8.41
C ILE A 35 -4.31 -26.74 9.66
N THR A 36 -4.67 -25.74 10.48
CA THR A 36 -5.43 -25.97 11.71
C THR A 36 -6.84 -26.47 11.41
N LEU A 37 -7.52 -25.91 10.40
CA LEU A 37 -8.85 -26.35 9.99
C LEU A 37 -8.84 -27.78 9.44
N PHE A 38 -7.83 -28.12 8.63
CA PHE A 38 -7.63 -29.47 8.13
C PHE A 38 -7.34 -30.48 9.27
N ALA A 39 -6.47 -30.12 10.21
CA ALA A 39 -6.15 -30.98 11.36
C ALA A 39 -7.37 -31.24 12.25
N VAL A 40 -8.20 -30.22 12.50
CA VAL A 40 -9.46 -30.36 13.25
C VAL A 40 -10.41 -31.31 12.50
N PHE A 41 -10.57 -31.14 11.19
CA PHE A 41 -11.43 -32.00 10.40
C PHE A 41 -10.96 -33.47 10.40
N PHE A 42 -9.65 -33.68 10.24
CA PHE A 42 -9.03 -35.01 10.29
C PHE A 42 -9.22 -35.69 11.64
N MET A 43 -9.00 -34.96 12.75
CA MET A 43 -9.19 -35.49 14.11
C MET A 43 -10.66 -35.87 14.37
N LEU A 44 -11.61 -35.05 13.93
CA LEU A 44 -13.04 -35.30 14.13
C LEU A 44 -13.51 -36.53 13.34
N SER A 45 -13.03 -36.66 12.09
CA SER A 45 -13.21 -37.84 11.25
C SER A 45 -12.64 -39.10 11.93
N PHE A 46 -11.40 -39.03 12.41
CA PHE A 46 -10.75 -40.13 13.10
C PHE A 46 -11.52 -40.59 14.35
N ILE A 47 -12.01 -39.66 15.17
CA ILE A 47 -12.81 -39.95 16.37
C ILE A 47 -14.11 -40.68 16.02
N ILE A 48 -14.84 -40.21 15.00
CA ILE A 48 -16.09 -40.86 14.55
C ILE A 48 -15.82 -42.29 14.10
N LYS A 49 -14.72 -42.52 13.37
CA LYS A 49 -14.36 -43.85 12.89
C LYS A 49 -13.90 -44.78 14.01
N LEU A 50 -13.15 -44.25 14.98
CA LEU A 50 -12.72 -44.99 16.17
C LEU A 50 -13.91 -45.39 17.05
N PHE A 51 -14.85 -44.47 17.27
CA PHE A 51 -16.07 -44.73 18.02
C PHE A 51 -16.92 -45.82 17.35
N HIS A 52 -17.09 -45.75 16.03
CA HIS A 52 -17.79 -46.79 15.28
C HIS A 52 -17.07 -48.15 15.36
N LEU A 53 -15.73 -48.18 15.31
CA LEU A 53 -14.94 -49.41 15.43
C LEU A 53 -15.11 -50.06 16.82
N LEU A 54 -15.18 -49.26 17.89
CA LEU A 54 -15.33 -49.73 19.27
C LEU A 54 -16.74 -50.26 19.58
N PHE A 55 -17.76 -49.80 18.86
CA PHE A 55 -19.16 -50.19 19.08
C PHE A 55 -19.58 -51.45 18.30
N ILE A 56 -18.69 -52.04 17.48
CA ILE A 56 -18.94 -53.30 16.76
C ILE A 56 -18.80 -54.47 17.73
N LEU A 57 -19.90 -54.82 18.39
CA LEU A 57 -20.03 -56.04 19.22
C LEU A 57 -21.14 -56.98 18.71
N GLU A 58 -21.81 -56.68 17.60
CA GLU A 58 -22.91 -57.48 17.08
C GLU A 58 -22.85 -57.57 15.54
N ASP A 59 -23.06 -58.78 14.98
CA ASP A 59 -22.82 -59.13 13.57
C ASP A 59 -23.78 -58.40 12.61
N GLN A 60 -23.43 -57.16 12.27
CA GLN A 60 -24.18 -56.23 11.41
C GLN A 60 -23.35 -55.80 10.19
N ARG A 61 -22.83 -56.76 9.41
CA ARG A 61 -21.91 -56.51 8.28
C ARG A 61 -22.42 -55.50 7.24
N ILE A 62 -23.72 -55.49 6.95
CA ILE A 62 -24.32 -54.57 5.97
C ILE A 62 -24.33 -53.12 6.48
N GLN A 63 -24.58 -52.90 7.77
CA GLN A 63 -24.55 -51.56 8.37
C GLN A 63 -23.12 -50.98 8.36
N ILE A 64 -22.11 -51.82 8.53
CA ILE A 64 -20.69 -51.43 8.48
C ILE A 64 -20.29 -50.94 7.07
N ILE A 65 -20.73 -51.63 6.01
CA ILE A 65 -20.41 -51.23 4.63
C ILE A 65 -21.07 -49.90 4.29
N LEU A 66 -22.37 -49.75 4.58
CA LEU A 66 -23.11 -48.50 4.33
C LEU A 66 -22.52 -47.33 5.12
N PHE A 67 -22.20 -47.53 6.40
CA PHE A 67 -21.58 -46.48 7.23
C PHE A 67 -20.23 -46.03 6.66
N ASN A 68 -19.37 -46.97 6.24
CA ASN A 68 -18.07 -46.65 5.66
C ASN A 68 -18.19 -45.85 4.34
N GLU A 69 -19.14 -46.17 3.48
CA GLU A 69 -19.38 -45.41 2.24
C GLU A 69 -19.88 -43.99 2.53
N HIS A 70 -20.86 -43.83 3.43
CA HIS A 70 -21.34 -42.50 3.82
C HIS A 70 -20.26 -41.67 4.51
N PHE A 71 -19.47 -42.29 5.38
CA PHE A 71 -18.35 -41.64 6.05
C PHE A 71 -17.28 -41.17 5.07
N ARG A 72 -16.92 -42.01 4.07
CA ARG A 72 -16.00 -41.61 2.99
C ARG A 72 -16.53 -40.43 2.18
N ALA A 73 -17.82 -40.46 1.82
CA ALA A 73 -18.45 -39.38 1.07
C ALA A 73 -18.42 -38.05 1.85
N ILE A 74 -18.80 -38.07 3.13
CA ILE A 74 -18.78 -36.88 4.00
C ILE A 74 -17.36 -36.33 4.16
N CYS A 75 -16.36 -37.20 4.32
CA CYS A 75 -14.96 -36.77 4.41
C CYS A 75 -14.47 -36.10 3.13
N SER A 76 -14.76 -36.70 1.97
CA SER A 76 -14.37 -36.14 0.68
C SER A 76 -15.02 -34.78 0.40
N PHE A 77 -16.30 -34.64 0.72
CA PHE A 77 -17.05 -33.40 0.55
C PHE A 77 -16.51 -32.27 1.43
N SER A 78 -16.27 -32.55 2.71
CA SER A 78 -15.72 -31.55 3.64
C SER A 78 -14.27 -31.15 3.30
N PHE A 79 -13.46 -32.08 2.82
CA PHE A 79 -12.12 -31.77 2.32
C PHE A 79 -12.17 -30.79 1.14
N LEU A 80 -13.08 -31.02 0.19
CA LEU A 80 -13.32 -30.11 -0.93
C LEU A 80 -13.75 -28.72 -0.44
N LEU A 81 -14.71 -28.65 0.50
CA LEU A 81 -15.14 -27.38 1.08
C LEU A 81 -13.99 -26.64 1.77
N THR A 82 -13.11 -27.35 2.47
CA THR A 82 -11.94 -26.78 3.13
C THR A 82 -10.97 -26.15 2.13
N ILE A 83 -10.71 -26.84 1.01
CA ILE A 83 -9.87 -26.32 -0.08
C ILE A 83 -10.50 -25.06 -0.67
N VAL A 84 -11.79 -25.10 -1.03
CA VAL A 84 -12.50 -23.96 -1.61
C VAL A 84 -12.49 -22.77 -0.66
N TYR A 85 -12.76 -23.00 0.63
CA TYR A 85 -12.72 -21.96 1.65
C TYR A 85 -11.34 -21.34 1.80
N THR A 86 -10.28 -22.15 1.78
CA THR A 86 -8.89 -21.68 1.87
C THR A 86 -8.51 -20.81 0.67
N ILE A 87 -8.88 -21.22 -0.54
CA ILE A 87 -8.65 -20.45 -1.77
C ILE A 87 -9.41 -19.12 -1.72
N TYR A 88 -10.67 -19.14 -1.29
CA TYR A 88 -11.48 -17.93 -1.13
C TYR A 88 -10.85 -16.93 -0.14
N ILE A 89 -10.41 -17.40 1.03
CA ILE A 89 -9.76 -16.54 2.02
C ILE A 89 -8.42 -16.01 1.47
N TYR A 90 -7.60 -16.84 0.83
CA TYR A 90 -6.34 -16.44 0.23
C TYR A 90 -6.52 -15.31 -0.79
N THR A 91 -7.41 -15.51 -1.77
CA THR A 91 -7.70 -14.50 -2.80
C THR A 91 -8.23 -13.19 -2.19
N ARG A 92 -9.09 -13.28 -1.17
CA ARG A 92 -9.64 -12.09 -0.53
C ARG A 92 -8.60 -11.30 0.25
N LEU A 93 -7.72 -11.98 0.99
CA LEU A 93 -6.68 -11.32 1.78
C LEU A 93 -5.63 -10.67 0.88
N ASN A 94 -5.21 -11.32 -0.20
CA ASN A 94 -4.28 -10.71 -1.16
C ASN A 94 -4.89 -9.50 -1.88
N ALA A 95 -6.18 -9.55 -2.22
CA ALA A 95 -6.87 -8.38 -2.78
C ALA A 95 -6.88 -7.20 -1.79
N LEU A 96 -7.09 -7.46 -0.49
CA LEU A 96 -7.06 -6.43 0.54
C LEU A 96 -5.67 -5.83 0.72
N ALA A 97 -4.63 -6.66 0.78
CA ALA A 97 -3.24 -6.21 0.90
C ALA A 97 -2.81 -5.34 -0.30
N LYS A 98 -3.16 -5.74 -1.52
CA LYS A 98 -2.86 -4.97 -2.74
C LYS A 98 -3.57 -3.62 -2.76
N ASN A 99 -4.82 -3.55 -2.31
CA ASN A 99 -5.56 -2.30 -2.23
C ASN A 99 -4.91 -1.30 -1.26
N GLN A 100 -4.33 -1.79 -0.16
CA GLN A 100 -3.61 -0.93 0.79
C GLN A 100 -2.36 -0.31 0.17
N GLN A 101 -1.55 -1.09 -0.53
CA GLN A 101 -0.36 -0.57 -1.24
C GLN A 101 -0.73 0.52 -2.26
N ILE A 102 -1.82 0.31 -3.02
CA ILE A 102 -2.31 1.31 -3.97
C ILE A 102 -2.75 2.59 -3.26
N VAL A 103 -3.42 2.47 -2.10
CA VAL A 103 -3.84 3.64 -1.30
C VAL A 103 -2.63 4.40 -0.76
N GLU A 104 -1.63 3.71 -0.21
CA GLU A 104 -0.40 4.35 0.27
C GLU A 104 0.33 5.08 -0.86
N GLN A 105 0.46 4.44 -2.02
CA GLN A 105 1.10 5.05 -3.19
C GLN A 105 0.33 6.29 -3.67
N LYS A 106 -1.01 6.23 -3.70
CA LYS A 106 -1.86 7.38 -4.04
C LYS A 106 -1.71 8.53 -3.05
N VAL A 107 -1.58 8.24 -1.76
CA VAL A 107 -1.34 9.26 -0.72
C VAL A 107 0.01 9.93 -0.92
N ILE A 108 1.06 9.16 -1.21
CA ILE A 108 2.40 9.69 -1.49
C ILE A 108 2.34 10.60 -2.73
N THR A 109 1.76 10.13 -3.84
CA THR A 109 1.63 10.94 -5.07
C THR A 109 0.81 12.22 -4.82
N GLY A 110 -0.29 12.13 -4.07
CA GLY A 110 -1.11 13.29 -3.72
C GLY A 110 -0.35 14.31 -2.86
N ASN A 111 0.43 13.86 -1.88
CA ASN A 111 1.25 14.73 -1.05
C ASN A 111 2.35 15.42 -1.86
N VAL A 112 3.03 14.70 -2.75
CA VAL A 112 4.05 15.27 -3.64
C VAL A 112 3.43 16.33 -4.55
N SER A 113 2.28 16.04 -5.17
CA SER A 113 1.56 16.99 -6.00
C SER A 113 1.12 18.23 -5.21
N ALA A 114 0.63 18.08 -3.98
CA ALA A 114 0.23 19.20 -3.13
C ALA A 114 1.42 20.07 -2.69
N GLN A 115 2.58 19.47 -2.38
CA GLN A 115 3.81 20.21 -2.08
C GLN A 115 4.31 20.97 -3.31
N PHE A 116 4.24 20.36 -4.49
CA PHE A 116 4.58 21.01 -5.74
C PHE A 116 3.66 22.19 -6.06
N GLU A 117 2.34 22.03 -5.92
CA GLU A 117 1.38 23.13 -6.07
C GLU A 117 1.62 24.25 -5.05
N SER A 118 1.97 23.92 -3.80
CA SER A 118 2.37 24.90 -2.81
C SER A 118 3.63 25.66 -3.24
N LEU A 119 4.65 24.97 -3.74
CA LEU A 119 5.89 25.58 -4.24
C LEU A 119 5.62 26.51 -5.42
N LYS A 120 4.76 26.09 -6.35
CA LYS A 120 4.30 26.90 -7.49
C LYS A 120 3.60 28.18 -7.01
N ASN A 121 2.75 28.06 -5.99
CA ASN A 121 2.00 29.19 -5.42
C ASN A 121 2.86 30.11 -4.53
N GLN A 122 3.95 29.61 -3.94
CA GLN A 122 4.88 30.41 -3.14
C GLN A 122 5.79 31.33 -3.98
N LEU A 123 5.76 31.20 -5.30
CA LEU A 123 6.40 32.13 -6.24
C LEU A 123 5.55 33.41 -6.37
N ASP A 124 5.36 34.05 -5.22
CA ASP A 124 4.59 35.28 -4.98
C ASP A 124 5.19 36.47 -5.75
N PRO A 125 4.43 37.52 -6.07
CA PRO A 125 4.97 38.79 -6.56
C PRO A 125 6.23 39.28 -5.82
N HIS A 126 6.32 39.06 -4.51
CA HIS A 126 7.50 39.37 -3.71
C HIS A 126 8.76 38.61 -4.17
N PHE A 127 8.63 37.35 -4.58
CA PHE A 127 9.76 36.59 -5.15
C PHE A 127 10.26 37.23 -6.44
N LEU A 128 9.35 37.70 -7.30
CA LEU A 128 9.70 38.40 -8.53
C LEU A 128 10.47 39.69 -8.21
N PHE A 129 9.93 40.53 -7.33
CA PHE A 129 10.57 41.80 -6.95
C PHE A 129 11.95 41.58 -6.32
N ASN A 130 12.09 40.60 -5.42
CA ASN A 130 13.39 40.28 -4.82
C ASN A 130 14.39 39.81 -5.89
N SER A 131 13.95 38.94 -6.81
CA SER A 131 14.82 38.47 -7.89
C SER A 131 15.25 39.60 -8.83
N LEU A 132 14.37 40.59 -9.08
CA LEU A 132 14.72 41.78 -9.85
C LEU A 132 15.75 42.67 -9.12
N ASN A 133 15.67 42.78 -7.80
CA ASN A 133 16.66 43.51 -7.01
C ASN A 133 18.04 42.83 -7.04
N VAL A 134 18.09 41.50 -6.86
CA VAL A 134 19.33 40.72 -6.99
C VAL A 134 19.90 40.83 -8.39
N LEU A 135 19.07 40.75 -9.43
CA LEU A 135 19.51 40.98 -10.80
C LEU A 135 20.12 42.38 -10.97
N GLY A 136 19.50 43.41 -10.38
CA GLY A 136 20.05 44.78 -10.38
C GLY A 136 21.45 44.86 -9.76
N ALA A 137 21.65 44.22 -8.61
CA ALA A 137 22.96 44.16 -7.95
C ALA A 137 24.00 43.40 -8.80
N LEU A 138 23.62 42.25 -9.37
CA LEU A 138 24.50 41.46 -10.22
C LEU A 138 24.91 42.20 -11.50
N ILE A 139 24.03 43.04 -12.09
CA ILE A 139 24.40 43.86 -13.26
C ILE A 139 25.58 44.80 -12.94
N GLU A 140 25.66 45.30 -11.71
CA GLU A 140 26.73 46.17 -11.25
C GLU A 140 28.00 45.40 -10.84
N GLU A 141 27.84 44.20 -10.26
CA GLU A 141 28.95 43.40 -9.73
C GLU A 141 29.59 42.48 -10.80
N ASP A 142 28.78 41.68 -11.49
CA ASP A 142 29.22 40.67 -12.45
C ASP A 142 28.16 40.46 -13.55
N GLN A 143 28.41 41.06 -14.71
CA GLN A 143 27.49 41.02 -15.85
C GLN A 143 27.25 39.58 -16.37
N ASP A 144 28.24 38.70 -16.29
CA ASP A 144 28.10 37.32 -16.76
C ASP A 144 27.16 36.54 -15.83
N LYS A 145 27.31 36.72 -14.50
CA LYS A 145 26.35 36.18 -13.52
C LYS A 145 24.95 36.78 -13.69
N ALA A 146 24.84 38.06 -13.97
CA ALA A 146 23.54 38.72 -14.20
C ALA A 146 22.80 38.12 -15.40
N ILE A 147 23.52 37.82 -16.49
CA ILE A 147 22.96 37.17 -17.67
C ILE A 147 22.44 35.76 -17.32
N LEU A 148 23.24 34.97 -16.61
CA LEU A 148 22.85 33.63 -16.16
C LEU A 148 21.65 33.66 -15.22
N PHE A 149 21.64 34.58 -14.26
CA PHE A 149 20.54 34.78 -13.32
C PHE A 149 19.24 35.13 -14.06
N ASN A 150 19.29 36.09 -14.99
CA ASN A 150 18.13 36.49 -15.78
C ASN A 150 17.59 35.34 -16.64
N GLN A 151 18.47 34.53 -17.24
CA GLN A 151 18.05 33.35 -18.01
C GLN A 151 17.35 32.31 -17.14
N SER A 152 17.89 32.02 -15.95
CA SER A 152 17.27 31.07 -15.01
C SER A 152 15.96 31.61 -14.41
N LEU A 153 15.87 32.92 -14.15
CA LEU A 153 14.65 33.58 -13.71
C LEU A 153 13.56 33.51 -14.79
N SER A 154 13.91 33.80 -16.05
CA SER A 154 12.99 33.73 -17.18
C SER A 154 12.48 32.30 -17.42
N ARG A 155 13.36 31.29 -17.36
CA ARG A 155 12.98 29.87 -17.50
C ARG A 155 12.05 29.42 -16.38
N THR A 156 12.36 29.80 -15.13
CA THR A 156 11.54 29.49 -13.95
C THR A 156 10.14 30.07 -14.10
N TYR A 157 10.02 31.37 -14.41
CA TYR A 157 8.71 32.01 -14.56
C TYR A 157 7.91 31.53 -15.77
N ARG A 158 8.58 31.26 -16.90
CA ARG A 158 7.92 30.68 -18.08
C ARG A 158 7.29 29.34 -17.74
N TYR A 159 8.01 28.46 -17.05
CA TYR A 159 7.47 27.18 -16.61
C TYR A 159 6.25 27.34 -15.67
N ILE A 160 6.32 28.24 -14.67
CA ILE A 160 5.18 28.49 -13.76
C ILE A 160 3.95 28.92 -14.54
N LEU A 161 4.11 29.84 -15.51
CA LEU A 161 3.02 30.38 -16.32
C LEU A 161 2.44 29.32 -17.27
N ASP A 162 3.30 28.55 -17.94
CA ASP A 162 2.91 27.52 -18.89
C ASP A 162 2.19 26.33 -18.22
N GLN A 163 2.55 26.03 -16.96
CA GLN A 163 1.97 24.92 -16.20
C GLN A 163 0.84 25.35 -15.25
N LYS A 164 0.49 26.65 -15.18
CA LYS A 164 -0.55 27.17 -14.25
C LYS A 164 -1.92 26.49 -14.43
N ASN A 165 -2.25 26.09 -15.65
CA ASN A 165 -3.56 25.52 -16.02
C ASN A 165 -3.48 24.03 -16.42
N LYS A 166 -2.35 23.33 -16.24
CA LYS A 166 -2.23 21.91 -16.55
C LYS A 166 -2.47 21.07 -15.30
N GLU A 167 -3.38 20.09 -15.39
CA GLU A 167 -3.67 19.17 -14.28
C GLU A 167 -2.59 18.10 -14.08
N LEU A 168 -1.83 17.76 -15.13
CA LEU A 168 -0.79 16.74 -15.11
C LEU A 168 0.43 17.21 -15.90
N VAL A 169 1.62 17.04 -15.31
CA VAL A 169 2.92 17.36 -15.92
C VAL A 169 3.81 16.10 -15.87
N PRO A 170 4.57 15.78 -16.92
CA PRO A 170 5.52 14.67 -16.88
C PRO A 170 6.60 14.88 -15.81
N LEU A 171 6.95 13.81 -15.09
CA LEU A 171 7.98 13.85 -14.04
C LEU A 171 9.34 14.37 -14.56
N GLU A 172 9.69 14.07 -15.81
CA GLU A 172 10.91 14.58 -16.43
C GLU A 172 10.93 16.11 -16.53
N GLU A 173 9.80 16.72 -16.88
CA GLU A 173 9.65 18.19 -16.93
C GLU A 173 9.73 18.80 -15.53
N GLU A 174 9.10 18.17 -14.53
CA GLU A 174 9.18 18.62 -13.13
C GLU A 174 10.60 18.58 -12.58
N LEU A 175 11.35 17.51 -12.87
CA LEU A 175 12.75 17.38 -12.46
C LEU A 175 13.66 18.40 -13.15
N ALA A 176 13.41 18.69 -14.43
CA ALA A 176 14.14 19.73 -15.16
C ALA A 176 13.86 21.13 -14.59
N PHE A 177 12.61 21.43 -14.24
CA PHE A 177 12.24 22.66 -13.57
C PHE A 177 12.90 22.77 -12.19
N ALA A 178 12.85 21.72 -11.37
CA ALA A 178 13.45 21.72 -10.04
C ALA A 178 14.95 22.05 -10.07
N ARG A 179 15.70 21.50 -11.04
CA ARG A 179 17.12 21.84 -11.24
C ARG A 179 17.31 23.32 -11.57
N THR A 180 16.57 23.84 -12.55
CA THR A 180 16.64 25.25 -12.95
C THR A 180 16.27 26.19 -11.81
N TYR A 181 15.29 25.80 -10.99
CA TYR A 181 14.86 26.57 -9.84
C TYR A 181 15.89 26.56 -8.71
N ILE A 182 16.53 25.41 -8.45
CA ILE A 182 17.63 25.32 -7.48
C ILE A 182 18.82 26.18 -7.91
N GLU A 183 19.20 26.16 -9.19
CA GLU A 183 20.26 27.04 -9.74
C GLU A 183 19.93 28.52 -9.50
N LEU A 184 18.67 28.92 -9.74
CA LEU A 184 18.21 30.28 -9.45
C LEU A 184 18.32 30.64 -7.96
N LEU A 185 17.93 29.73 -7.07
CA LEU A 185 18.04 29.94 -5.63
C LEU A 185 19.50 30.01 -5.17
N GLN A 186 20.39 29.19 -5.72
CA GLN A 186 21.83 29.23 -5.40
C GLN A 186 22.41 30.60 -5.70
N MET A 187 22.20 31.11 -6.92
CA MET A 187 22.68 32.45 -7.29
C MET A 187 22.04 33.56 -6.43
N ARG A 188 20.79 33.38 -5.97
CA ARG A 188 20.12 34.35 -5.09
C ARG A 188 20.69 34.37 -3.67
N PHE A 189 21.11 33.21 -3.15
CA PHE A 189 21.56 33.06 -1.76
C PHE A 189 23.08 33.09 -1.58
N GLU A 190 23.86 32.98 -2.66
CA GLU A 190 25.31 33.20 -2.62
C GLU A 190 25.67 34.57 -1.99
N ASP A 191 24.83 35.60 -2.19
CA ASP A 191 25.06 36.95 -1.62
C ASP A 191 24.23 37.27 -0.37
N SER A 192 23.33 36.38 0.07
CA SER A 192 22.48 36.59 1.26
C SER A 192 23.04 35.98 2.56
N LEU A 193 24.23 35.36 2.52
CA LEU A 193 24.89 34.73 3.67
C LEU A 193 26.14 35.49 4.18
N THR A 194 26.28 36.77 3.87
CA THR A 194 27.28 37.68 4.44
C THR A 194 26.67 38.82 5.22
#